data_AF-A0A067ST46-F1
#
_entry.id   AF-A0A067ST46-F1
#
_cell.length_a   1.000
_cell.length_b   1.000
_cell.length_c   1.000
_cell.angle_alpha   90.00
_cell.angle_beta   90.00
_cell.angle_gamma   90.00
#
_symmetry.space_group_name_H-M   'P 1'
#
loop_
_entity.id
_entity.type
_entity.pdbx_description
1 polymer ?
#
loop_
_entity_poly.entity_id
_entity_poly.type
_entity_poly.pdbx_seq_one_letter_code
_entity_poly.pdbx_strand_id
1 'polypeptide(L)'
;MDDNENPATLPLPAPAPGPSRPAATQPDKMNKLGPVEVNNDGTLSRVEGWSKMADYERERTLRVLSARNKLRMGDERKKFRDRRASEASATGSGSGLREPPVPILEASEYWTPLCFHLKEEP
;
A
#
# COMPACT_ATOMS: atom_id res chain seq x y z
N MET A 1 -48.44 -24.48 1.33
CA MET A 1 -48.37 -23.54 2.47
C MET A 1 -46.90 -23.34 2.63
N ASP A 2 -46.35 -22.46 1.81
CA ASP A 2 -44.91 -22.32 1.60
C ASP A 2 -44.59 -20.83 1.72
N ASP A 3 -44.70 -20.35 2.96
CA ASP A 3 -44.24 -19.04 3.38
C ASP A 3 -42.72 -19.09 3.57
N ASN A 4 -41.98 -19.07 2.46
CA ASN A 4 -40.55 -18.78 2.51
C ASN A 4 -40.38 -17.26 2.44
N GLU A 5 -40.67 -16.61 3.57
CA GLU A 5 -40.41 -15.18 3.79
C GLU A 5 -38.90 -14.93 3.70
N ASN A 6 -38.43 -14.58 2.51
CA ASN A 6 -37.12 -13.97 2.33
C ASN A 6 -37.17 -12.60 3.04
N PRO A 7 -36.48 -12.42 4.18
CA PRO A 7 -36.58 -11.17 4.93
C PRO A 7 -36.06 -10.06 4.03
N ALA A 8 -36.94 -9.11 3.74
CA ALA A 8 -36.70 -7.94 2.90
C ALA A 8 -35.29 -7.40 3.13
N THR A 9 -34.40 -7.73 2.19
CA THR A 9 -33.07 -7.15 2.11
C THR A 9 -33.31 -5.70 1.72
N LEU A 10 -33.30 -4.82 2.72
CA LEU A 10 -33.32 -3.37 2.49
C LEU A 10 -32.16 -3.06 1.54
N PRO A 11 -32.43 -2.62 0.30
CA PRO A 11 -31.36 -2.30 -0.62
C PRO A 11 -30.56 -1.14 -0.03
N LEU A 12 -29.24 -1.30 0.03
CA LEU A 12 -28.31 -0.21 0.32
C LEU A 12 -28.64 0.95 -0.65
N PRO A 13 -28.69 2.21 -0.17
CA PRO A 13 -28.90 3.35 -1.06
C PRO A 13 -27.79 3.34 -2.12
N ALA A 14 -28.20 3.45 -3.39
CA ALA A 14 -27.25 3.51 -4.51
C ALA A 14 -26.25 4.65 -4.28
N PRO A 15 -24.93 4.44 -4.50
CA PRO A 15 -23.97 5.52 -4.42
C PRO A 15 -24.37 6.60 -5.42
N ALA A 16 -24.49 7.84 -4.96
CA ALA A 16 -24.88 8.97 -5.80
C ALA A 16 -23.96 9.06 -7.04
N PRO A 17 -24.50 9.37 -8.23
CA PRO A 17 -23.71 9.45 -9.45
C PRO A 17 -22.80 10.69 -9.41
N GLY A 18 -21.52 10.46 -9.12
CA GLY A 18 -20.45 11.46 -9.27
C GLY A 18 -19.32 11.25 -8.26
N PRO A 19 -18.04 11.39 -8.65
CA PRO A 19 -16.92 11.08 -7.79
C PRO A 19 -16.80 12.16 -6.70
N SER A 20 -17.48 11.99 -5.57
CA SER A 20 -16.96 12.52 -4.31
C SER A 20 -15.76 11.65 -3.91
N ARG A 21 -14.68 11.74 -4.69
CA ARG A 21 -13.34 11.53 -4.14
C ARG A 21 -13.33 12.34 -2.84
N PRO A 22 -12.99 11.77 -1.67
CA PRO A 22 -12.97 12.55 -0.43
C PRO A 22 -12.23 13.82 -0.76
N ALA A 23 -12.92 14.96 -0.62
CA ALA A 23 -12.45 16.27 -1.09
C ALA A 23 -10.99 16.34 -0.69
N ALA A 24 -10.10 16.33 -1.70
CA ALA A 24 -8.68 16.09 -1.51
C ALA A 24 -8.25 16.89 -0.30
N THR A 25 -7.92 16.20 0.80
CA THR A 25 -7.65 16.86 2.08
C THR A 25 -6.64 17.93 1.76
N GLN A 26 -7.04 19.20 1.97
CA GLN A 26 -6.28 20.34 1.46
C GLN A 26 -4.79 20.11 1.74
N PRO A 27 -3.91 20.14 0.73
CA PRO A 27 -2.51 19.77 0.88
C PRO A 27 -1.85 20.56 2.02
N ASP A 28 -2.32 21.79 2.22
CA ASP A 28 -1.89 22.71 3.28
C ASP A 28 -2.12 22.17 4.69
N LYS A 29 -3.20 21.41 4.91
CA LYS A 29 -3.50 20.78 6.22
C LYS A 29 -2.54 19.61 6.48
N MET A 30 -2.14 18.88 5.45
CA MET A 30 -1.18 17.78 5.57
C MET A 30 0.25 18.30 5.74
N ASN A 31 0.59 19.42 5.09
CA ASN A 31 1.92 20.04 5.15
C ASN A 31 2.28 20.53 6.56
N LYS A 32 1.29 21.02 7.33
CA LYS A 32 1.48 21.48 8.72
C LYS A 32 1.90 20.38 9.69
N LEU A 33 1.54 19.14 9.38
CA LEU A 33 1.73 18.00 10.26
C LEU A 33 3.14 17.40 10.13
N GLY A 34 3.84 17.66 9.02
CA GLY A 34 5.21 17.18 8.81
C GLY A 34 5.33 15.75 8.27
N PRO A 35 6.57 15.33 8.00
CA PRO A 35 6.88 14.02 7.43
C PRO A 35 6.63 12.88 8.43
N VAL A 36 6.48 11.68 7.88
CA VAL A 36 6.27 10.44 8.65
C VAL A 36 7.62 9.78 8.97
N GLU A 37 7.75 9.26 10.19
CA GLU A 37 8.86 8.44 10.65
C GLU A 37 8.46 6.97 10.78
N VAL A 38 9.38 6.09 10.38
CA VAL A 38 9.26 4.65 10.63
C VAL A 38 9.93 4.38 11.97
N ASN A 39 9.26 3.74 12.93
CA ASN A 39 9.81 3.43 14.25
C ASN A 39 10.61 2.12 14.25
N ASN A 40 11.26 1.79 15.37
CA ASN A 40 12.04 0.54 15.50
C ASN A 40 11.16 -0.73 15.51
N ASP A 41 9.90 -0.58 15.90
CA ASP A 41 8.88 -1.62 15.94
C ASP A 41 8.14 -1.78 14.60
N GLY A 42 8.47 -0.95 13.60
CA GLY A 42 7.86 -0.91 12.28
C GLY A 42 6.51 -0.20 12.21
N THR A 43 6.13 0.51 13.26
CA THR A 43 4.99 1.43 13.21
C THR A 43 5.35 2.75 12.53
N LEU A 44 4.34 3.47 12.05
CA LEU A 44 4.50 4.79 11.44
C LEU A 44 4.03 5.88 12.42
N SER A 45 4.93 6.76 12.83
CA SER A 45 4.62 7.96 13.63
C SER A 45 4.81 9.21 12.79
N ARG A 46 4.24 10.33 13.24
CA ARG A 46 4.51 11.64 12.63
C ARG A 46 5.43 12.44 13.54
N VAL A 47 6.37 13.19 12.96
CA VAL A 47 7.32 13.99 13.73
C VAL A 47 6.58 15.04 14.58
N GLU A 48 6.67 14.91 15.90
CA GLU A 48 6.07 15.86 16.82
C GLU A 48 6.76 17.23 16.72
N GLY A 49 5.96 18.30 16.86
CA GLY A 49 6.50 19.67 16.88
C GLY A 49 7.03 20.18 15.54
N TRP A 50 6.78 19.49 14.42
CA TRP A 50 7.24 19.90 13.08
C TRP A 50 6.93 21.36 12.72
N SER A 51 5.71 21.83 13.03
CA SER A 51 5.28 23.20 12.74
C SER A 51 5.99 24.28 13.56
N LYS A 52 6.63 23.89 14.67
CA LYS A 52 7.38 24.79 15.57
C LYS A 52 8.88 24.83 15.26
N MET A 53 9.38 23.93 14.41
CA MET A 53 10.79 23.88 14.03
C MET A 53 11.16 25.01 13.07
N ALA A 54 12.36 25.56 13.25
CA ALA A 54 12.93 26.52 12.29
C ALA A 54 13.26 25.83 10.95
N ASP A 55 13.34 26.59 9.85
CA ASP A 55 13.57 26.02 8.51
C ASP A 55 14.88 25.21 8.45
N TYR A 56 15.93 25.66 9.13
CA TYR A 56 17.22 24.95 9.19
C TYR A 56 17.16 23.61 9.95
N GLU A 57 16.33 23.53 10.99
CA GLU A 57 16.11 22.30 11.76
C GLU A 57 15.25 21.32 10.95
N ARG A 58 14.24 21.84 10.24
CA ARG A 58 13.41 21.04 9.34
C ARG A 58 14.24 20.39 8.24
N GLU A 59 15.18 21.14 7.64
CA GLU A 59 16.06 20.59 6.60
C GLU A 59 16.97 19.47 7.15
N ARG A 60 17.59 19.69 8.31
CA ARG A 60 18.40 18.65 8.99
C ARG A 60 17.56 17.42 9.31
N THR A 61 16.34 17.63 9.80
CA THR A 61 15.40 16.56 10.15
C THR A 61 15.03 15.75 8.91
N LEU A 62 14.72 16.37 7.78
CA LEU A 62 14.42 15.67 6.52
C LEU A 62 15.58 14.79 6.05
N ARG A 63 16.81 15.32 6.11
CA ARG A 63 18.01 14.57 5.71
C ARG A 63 18.17 13.31 6.56
N VAL A 64 18.16 13.44 7.88
CA VAL A 64 18.34 12.31 8.81
C VAL A 64 17.18 11.33 8.72
N LEU A 65 15.94 11.83 8.67
CA LEU A 65 14.73 11.02 8.62
C LEU A 65 14.67 10.17 7.36
N SER A 66 15.04 10.74 6.21
CA SER A 66 15.07 10.01 4.94
C SER A 66 16.03 8.82 4.96
N ALA A 67 17.22 9.00 5.55
CA ALA A 67 18.21 7.93 5.70
C ALA A 67 17.72 6.85 6.66
N ARG A 68 17.18 7.26 7.81
CA ARG A 68 16.67 6.35 8.85
C ARG A 68 15.51 5.49 8.36
N ASN A 69 14.55 6.09 7.66
CA ASN A 69 13.40 5.38 7.13
C ASN A 69 13.81 4.36 6.06
N LYS A 70 14.79 4.69 5.20
CA LYS A 70 15.31 3.75 4.20
C LYS A 70 15.91 2.50 4.84
N LEU A 71 16.72 2.67 5.89
CA LEU A 71 17.35 1.56 6.60
C LEU A 71 16.29 0.68 7.29
N ARG A 72 15.37 1.28 8.04
CA ARG A 72 14.31 0.55 8.76
C ARG A 72 13.41 -0.27 7.83
N MET A 73 12.98 0.34 6.72
CA MET A 73 12.17 -0.36 5.70
C MET A 73 12.95 -1.48 4.98
N GLY A 74 14.27 -1.37 4.89
CA GLY A 74 15.14 -2.44 4.38
C GLY A 74 15.18 -3.63 5.34
N ASP A 75 15.37 -3.35 6.62
CA ASP A 75 15.44 -4.35 7.69
C ASP A 75 14.12 -5.09 7.86
N GLU A 76 12.99 -4.39 7.88
CA GLU A 76 11.66 -5.00 7.98
C GLU A 76 11.36 -5.91 6.79
N ARG A 77 11.69 -5.48 5.57
CA ARG A 77 11.51 -6.28 4.36
C ARG A 77 12.35 -7.55 4.41
N LYS A 78 13.59 -7.45 4.90
CA LYS A 78 14.46 -8.60 5.12
C LYS A 78 13.86 -9.55 6.16
N LYS A 79 13.46 -9.04 7.32
CA LYS A 79 12.81 -9.83 8.39
C LYS A 79 11.56 -10.54 7.88
N PHE A 80 10.72 -9.85 7.12
CA PHE A 80 9.50 -10.42 6.53
C PHE A 80 9.83 -11.56 5.55
N ARG A 81 10.85 -11.37 4.71
CA ARG A 81 11.33 -12.40 3.78
C ARG A 81 11.88 -13.62 4.53
N ASP A 82 12.72 -13.40 5.53
CA ASP A 82 13.35 -14.46 6.31
C ASP A 82 12.28 -15.24 7.12
N ARG A 83 11.28 -14.54 7.69
CA ARG A 83 10.13 -15.18 8.36
C ARG A 83 9.33 -16.05 7.41
N ARG A 84 8.99 -15.52 6.22
CA ARG A 84 8.25 -16.27 5.19
C ARG A 84 9.02 -17.50 4.69
N ALA A 85 10.35 -17.41 4.59
CA ALA A 85 11.20 -18.55 4.24
C ALA A 85 11.19 -19.63 5.34
N SER A 86 11.23 -19.23 6.60
CA SER A 86 11.12 -20.16 7.74
C SER A 86 9.75 -20.86 7.80
N GLU A 87 8.66 -20.12 7.57
CA GLU A 87 7.29 -20.65 7.55
C GLU A 87 7.05 -21.62 6.38
N ALA A 88 7.63 -21.32 5.21
CA ALA A 88 7.59 -22.21 4.05
C ALA A 88 8.37 -23.52 4.27
N SER A 89 9.47 -23.48 5.03
CA SER A 89 10.22 -24.69 5.40
C SER A 89 9.53 -25.54 6.48
N ALA A 90 8.68 -24.94 7.31
CA ALA A 90 7.97 -25.63 8.40
C ALA A 90 6.67 -26.32 7.93
N THR A 91 6.07 -25.89 6.81
CA THR A 91 4.78 -26.42 6.29
C THR A 91 4.97 -27.42 5.15
N GLY A 92 6.13 -28.10 5.11
CA GLY A 92 6.44 -29.16 4.15
C GLY A 92 5.80 -30.51 4.50
N SER A 93 4.46 -30.58 4.58
CA SER A 93 3.71 -31.84 4.52
C SER A 93 2.22 -31.55 4.27
N GLY A 94 1.86 -31.26 3.03
CA GLY A 94 0.47 -31.03 2.65
C GLY A 94 0.34 -30.69 1.18
N SER A 95 0.22 -31.73 0.35
CA SER A 95 -0.05 -31.65 -1.09
C SER A 95 -1.34 -30.86 -1.35
N GLY A 96 -1.20 -29.62 -1.80
CA GLY A 96 -2.29 -28.80 -2.32
C GLY A 96 -1.69 -27.84 -3.33
N LEU A 97 -2.18 -27.88 -4.56
CA LEU A 97 -1.78 -27.06 -5.71
C LEU A 97 -1.59 -25.59 -5.31
N ARG A 98 -0.37 -25.23 -4.93
CA ARG A 98 0.01 -23.84 -4.64
C ARG A 98 0.58 -23.30 -5.92
N GLU A 99 -0.15 -22.38 -6.54
CA GLU A 99 0.38 -21.59 -7.64
C GLU A 99 1.72 -20.97 -7.21
N PRO A 100 2.74 -21.02 -8.08
CA PRO A 100 4.05 -20.48 -7.77
C PRO A 100 3.94 -18.97 -7.50
N PRO A 101 4.80 -18.41 -6.65
CA PRO A 101 4.79 -16.97 -6.40
C PRO A 101 5.04 -16.24 -7.71
N VAL A 102 4.09 -15.39 -8.11
CA VAL A 102 4.26 -14.47 -9.24
C VAL A 102 5.53 -13.64 -9.02
N PRO A 103 6.51 -13.69 -9.95
CA PRO A 103 7.69 -12.86 -9.84
C PRO A 103 7.28 -11.39 -9.93
N ILE A 104 7.87 -10.57 -9.07
CA ILE A 104 7.78 -9.11 -9.17
C ILE A 104 8.70 -8.74 -10.33
N LEU A 105 8.16 -8.66 -11.54
CA LEU A 105 8.90 -8.12 -12.67
C LEU A 105 9.16 -6.62 -12.40
N GLU A 106 10.27 -6.06 -12.91
CA GLU A 106 10.40 -4.60 -12.91
C GLU A 106 9.24 -3.99 -13.71
N ALA A 107 8.79 -2.80 -13.32
CA ALA A 107 7.64 -2.12 -13.95
C ALA A 107 7.77 -1.94 -15.48
N SER A 108 8.98 -2.11 -16.05
CA SER A 108 9.26 -2.11 -17.48
C SER A 108 8.74 -3.34 -18.24
N GLU A 109 8.48 -4.47 -17.57
CA GLU A 109 8.03 -5.71 -18.23
C GLU A 109 6.51 -5.91 -18.18
N TYR A 110 5.78 -5.08 -17.41
CA TYR A 110 4.31 -5.10 -17.37
C TYR A 110 3.64 -4.31 -18.50
N TRP A 111 4.43 -3.74 -19.41
CA TRP A 111 3.94 -3.17 -20.67
C TRP A 111 4.31 -4.07 -21.85
N THR A 112 3.86 -5.32 -21.83
CA THR A 112 3.59 -5.99 -23.11
C THR A 112 2.42 -5.22 -23.76
N PRO A 113 2.61 -4.60 -24.94
CA PRO A 113 1.57 -3.81 -25.57
C PRO A 113 0.52 -4.79 -26.09
N LEU A 114 -0.58 -4.92 -25.34
CA LEU A 114 -1.82 -5.53 -25.82
C LEU A 114 -2.54 -4.53 -26.75
N CYS A 115 -1.79 -3.96 -27.70
CA CYS A 115 -2.20 -2.97 -28.69
C CYS A 115 -1.27 -3.04 -29.91
N PHE A 116 -1.31 -4.12 -30.70
CA PHE A 116 -1.08 -4.02 -32.15
C PHE A 116 -1.57 -5.27 -32.89
N HIS A 117 -2.88 -5.39 -33.10
CA HIS A 117 -3.42 -6.17 -34.23
C HIS A 117 -4.74 -5.58 -34.75
N LEU A 118 -4.72 -4.26 -34.96
CA LEU A 118 -5.71 -3.59 -35.82
C LEU A 118 -4.95 -2.85 -36.93
N LYS A 119 -4.56 -3.61 -37.97
CA LYS A 119 -4.13 -3.09 -39.26
C LYS A 119 -4.48 -4.16 -40.30
N GLU A 120 -5.62 -3.95 -40.97
CA GLU A 120 -5.71 -3.78 -42.43
C GLU A 120 -5.63 -5.09 -43.21
N GLU A 121 -6.78 -5.49 -43.75
CA GLU A 121 -6.93 -6.41 -44.88
C GLU A 121 -7.94 -5.74 -45.85
N PRO A 122 -7.82 -6.02 -47.17
CA PRO A 122 -7.88 -5.03 -48.27
C PRO A 122 -9.26 -4.49 -48.67
#